data_AF-A0A5E7FN14-F1
#
_entry.id   AF-A0A5E7FN14-F1
#
_cell.length_a   1.000
_cell.length_b   1.000
_cell.length_c   1.000
_cell.angle_alpha   90.00
_cell.angle_beta   90.00
_cell.angle_gamma   90.00
#
_symmetry.space_group_name_H-M   'P 1'
#
loop_
_entity.id
_entity.type
_entity.pdbx_description
1 polymer ?
#
loop_
_entity_poly.entity_id
_entity_poly.type
_entity_poly.pdbx_seq_one_letter_code
_entity_poly.pdbx_strand_id
1 'polypeptide(L)'
;MESERKLQRTAQKKQKQKQLQSQTVEAAGYVVVVTTLDCLSAQEVLALYRHRWQVELAFKRMKSLLGLSRLRKKNPEGAKAWLQGKLLVACLIERLIATGENFSPVESEGHSRKRGSEALSLA
;
A
#
# COMPACT_ATOMS: atom_id res chain seq x y z
N MET A 1 -18.15 -19.50 -3.98
CA MET A 1 -19.31 -18.99 -4.74
C MET A 1 -18.93 -18.12 -5.96
N GLU A 2 -18.35 -16.91 -5.83
CA GLU A 2 -18.00 -16.11 -7.03
C GLU A 2 -16.75 -16.60 -7.79
N SER A 3 -15.75 -17.16 -7.09
CA SER A 3 -14.53 -17.70 -7.69
C SER A 3 -14.80 -18.93 -8.57
N GLU A 4 -15.63 -19.86 -8.07
CA GLU A 4 -16.07 -21.05 -8.80
C GLU A 4 -16.87 -20.68 -10.05
N ARG A 5 -17.78 -19.69 -9.96
CA ARG A 5 -18.55 -19.18 -11.09
C ARG A 5 -17.66 -18.55 -12.17
N LYS A 6 -16.59 -17.85 -11.79
CA LYS A 6 -15.60 -17.29 -12.74
C LYS A 6 -14.79 -18.38 -13.45
N LEU A 7 -14.43 -19.45 -12.75
CA LEU A 7 -13.75 -20.59 -13.37
C LEU A 7 -14.65 -21.35 -14.34
N GLN A 8 -15.91 -21.59 -13.98
CA GLN A 8 -16.89 -22.23 -14.87
C GLN A 8 -17.07 -21.42 -16.17
N ARG A 9 -17.17 -20.08 -16.09
CA ARG A 9 -17.25 -19.21 -17.27
C ARG A 9 -15.97 -19.24 -18.12
N THR A 10 -14.80 -19.32 -17.49
CA THR A 10 -13.52 -19.38 -18.21
C THR A 10 -13.30 -20.76 -18.86
N ALA A 11 -13.79 -21.83 -18.23
CA ALA A 11 -13.74 -23.19 -18.74
C ALA A 11 -14.73 -23.43 -19.90
N GLN A 12 -15.93 -22.84 -19.84
CA GLN A 12 -16.87 -22.83 -20.98
C GLN A 12 -16.29 -22.09 -22.21
N LYS A 13 -15.47 -21.05 -22.01
CA LYS A 13 -14.75 -20.39 -23.13
C LYS A 13 -13.58 -21.21 -23.68
N LYS A 14 -13.03 -22.16 -22.92
CA LYS A 14 -11.89 -23.02 -23.30
C LYS A 14 -12.31 -24.46 -23.65
N GLN A 15 -13.61 -24.68 -23.83
CA GLN A 15 -14.29 -25.99 -23.93
C GLN A 15 -14.00 -26.78 -25.23
N LYS A 16 -12.78 -26.70 -25.75
CA LYS A 16 -12.24 -27.72 -26.66
C LYS A 16 -11.22 -28.64 -26.01
N GLN A 17 -10.60 -28.32 -24.87
CA GLN A 17 -9.58 -29.21 -24.28
C GLN A 17 -9.56 -29.13 -22.74
N LYS A 18 -9.77 -30.29 -22.09
CA LYS A 18 -9.73 -30.62 -20.65
C LYS A 18 -10.99 -30.37 -19.81
N GLN A 19 -11.62 -31.49 -19.42
CA GLN A 19 -12.49 -31.57 -18.24
C GLN A 19 -11.70 -31.08 -17.01
N LEU A 20 -12.28 -30.14 -16.27
CA LEU A 20 -11.71 -29.64 -15.02
C LEU A 20 -11.68 -30.77 -13.99
N GLN A 21 -10.53 -31.02 -13.40
CA GLN A 21 -10.40 -31.99 -12.30
C GLN A 21 -11.11 -31.45 -11.06
N SER A 22 -11.77 -32.33 -10.30
CA SER A 22 -12.50 -31.98 -9.06
C SER A 22 -11.63 -31.23 -8.06
N GLN A 23 -10.36 -31.63 -7.93
CA GLN A 23 -9.36 -30.98 -7.08
C GLN A 23 -9.10 -29.52 -7.47
N THR A 24 -9.18 -29.17 -8.77
CA THR A 24 -9.00 -27.79 -9.24
C THR A 24 -10.20 -26.92 -8.88
N VAL A 25 -11.40 -27.49 -8.86
CA VAL A 25 -12.62 -26.78 -8.46
C VAL A 25 -12.60 -26.50 -6.96
N GLU A 26 -12.20 -27.48 -6.15
CA GLU A 26 -12.06 -27.31 -4.71
C GLU A 26 -10.99 -26.26 -4.35
N ALA A 27 -9.81 -26.33 -4.97
CA ALA A 27 -8.73 -25.37 -4.75
C ALA A 27 -9.13 -23.90 -5.02
N ALA A 28 -10.13 -23.66 -5.87
CA ALA A 28 -10.64 -22.32 -6.18
C ALA A 28 -11.35 -21.61 -5.01
N GLY A 29 -11.74 -22.37 -3.98
CA GLY A 29 -12.30 -21.82 -2.75
C GLY A 29 -11.23 -21.22 -1.82
N TYR A 30 -9.96 -21.52 -2.05
CA TYR A 30 -8.87 -21.22 -1.13
C TYR A 30 -7.92 -20.16 -1.66
N VAL A 31 -7.31 -19.41 -0.75
CA VAL A 31 -6.16 -18.55 -1.03
C VAL A 31 -4.94 -19.24 -0.46
N VAL A 32 -4.03 -19.66 -1.33
CA VAL A 32 -2.77 -20.29 -0.94
C VAL A 32 -1.67 -19.23 -0.93
N VAL A 33 -1.00 -19.09 0.21
CA VAL A 33 0.15 -18.18 0.38
C VAL A 33 1.36 -19.03 0.73
N VAL A 34 2.41 -18.91 -0.09
CA VAL A 34 3.71 -19.54 0.15
C VAL A 34 4.66 -18.46 0.67
N THR A 35 5.32 -18.73 1.79
CA THR A 35 6.19 -17.75 2.45
C THR A 35 7.41 -18.45 3.05
N THR A 36 8.51 -17.69 3.17
CA THR A 36 9.72 -18.10 3.90
C THR A 36 9.71 -17.61 5.36
N LEU A 37 8.67 -16.89 5.77
CA LEU A 37 8.51 -16.41 7.14
C LEU A 37 8.05 -17.57 8.03
N ASP A 38 8.81 -17.84 9.10
CA ASP A 38 8.59 -18.94 10.05
C ASP A 38 8.15 -18.44 11.45
N CYS A 39 8.38 -17.16 11.75
CA CYS A 39 8.07 -16.54 13.03
C CYS A 39 6.64 -16.02 13.18
N LEU A 40 5.82 -16.11 12.12
CA LEU A 40 4.45 -15.58 12.08
C LEU A 40 3.43 -16.71 11.99
N SER A 41 2.30 -16.53 12.67
CA SER A 41 1.13 -17.39 12.49
C SER A 41 0.55 -17.27 11.08
N ALA A 42 -0.19 -18.29 10.63
CA ALA A 42 -0.87 -18.26 9.33
C ALA A 42 -1.83 -17.04 9.19
N GLN A 43 -2.46 -16.61 10.29
CA GLN A 43 -3.35 -15.45 10.29
C GLN A 43 -2.58 -14.14 10.08
N GLU A 44 -1.40 -14.00 10.69
CA GLU A 44 -0.53 -12.84 10.52
C GLU A 44 0.06 -12.80 9.11
N VAL A 45 0.48 -13.94 8.57
CA VAL A 45 0.94 -14.06 7.17
C VAL A 45 -0.17 -13.62 6.22
N LEU A 46 -1.41 -14.08 6.43
CA LEU A 46 -2.55 -13.64 5.63
C LEU A 46 -2.84 -12.15 5.81
N ALA A 47 -2.71 -11.61 7.02
CA ALA A 47 -2.87 -10.17 7.27
C ALA A 47 -1.85 -9.34 6.51
N LEU A 48 -0.58 -9.74 6.55
CA LEU A 48 0.49 -9.12 5.77
C LEU A 48 0.23 -9.23 4.27
N TYR A 49 -0.17 -10.42 3.79
CA TYR A 49 -0.47 -10.66 2.37
C TYR A 49 -1.62 -9.80 1.86
N ARG A 50 -2.62 -9.49 2.71
CA ARG A 50 -3.68 -8.54 2.34
C ARG A 50 -3.10 -7.18 1.97
N HIS A 51 -2.06 -6.68 2.62
CA HIS A 51 -1.49 -5.37 2.27
C HIS A 51 -0.86 -5.30 0.86
N ARG A 52 -0.71 -6.41 0.15
CA ARG A 52 -0.28 -6.42 -1.27
C ARG A 52 -1.14 -5.50 -2.15
N TRP A 53 -2.46 -5.40 -1.89
CA TRP A 53 -3.35 -4.56 -2.70
C TRP A 53 -3.05 -3.06 -2.57
N GLN A 54 -2.44 -2.62 -1.46
CA GLN A 54 -2.04 -1.22 -1.26
C GLN A 54 -1.02 -0.77 -2.31
N VAL A 55 -0.14 -1.68 -2.72
CA VAL A 55 0.85 -1.43 -3.78
C VAL A 55 0.14 -1.18 -5.11
N GLU A 56 -0.85 -2.01 -5.47
CA GLU A 56 -1.64 -1.81 -6.70
C GLU A 56 -2.41 -0.49 -6.66
N LEU A 57 -3.01 -0.15 -5.51
CA LEU A 57 -3.72 1.11 -5.34
C LEU A 57 -2.78 2.31 -5.47
N ALA A 58 -1.57 2.24 -4.89
CA ALA A 58 -0.56 3.27 -5.05
C ALA A 58 -0.19 3.47 -6.53
N PHE A 59 0.05 2.38 -7.28
CA PHE A 59 0.29 2.47 -8.73
C PHE A 59 -0.91 3.00 -9.50
N LYS A 60 -2.14 2.64 -9.12
CA LYS A 60 -3.36 3.18 -9.74
C LYS A 60 -3.46 4.69 -9.54
N ARG A 61 -3.23 5.17 -8.31
CA ARG A 61 -3.20 6.60 -7.96
C ARG A 61 -2.10 7.33 -8.74
N MET A 62 -0.88 6.81 -8.75
CA MET A 62 0.24 7.41 -9.50
C MET A 62 -0.05 7.50 -11.01
N LYS A 63 -0.62 6.46 -11.62
CA LYS A 63 -0.99 6.48 -13.04
C LYS A 63 -2.09 7.49 -13.34
N SER A 64 -3.10 7.57 -12.48
CA SER A 64 -4.28 8.44 -12.66
C SER A 64 -3.98 9.91 -12.36
N LEU A 65 -3.37 10.20 -11.20
CA LEU A 65 -3.18 11.56 -10.68
C LEU A 65 -1.87 12.18 -11.19
N LEU A 66 -0.78 11.41 -11.23
CA LEU A 66 0.54 11.92 -11.62
C LEU A 66 0.86 11.71 -13.10
N GLY A 67 -0.05 11.05 -13.83
CA GLY A 67 0.08 10.82 -15.27
C GLY A 67 1.27 9.93 -15.63
N LEU A 68 1.68 9.01 -14.74
CA LEU A 68 2.86 8.15 -14.92
C LEU A 68 2.83 7.34 -16.23
N SER A 69 1.64 7.04 -16.75
CA SER A 69 1.45 6.24 -17.97
C SER A 69 1.86 6.93 -19.27
N ARG A 70 2.03 8.27 -19.28
CA ARG A 70 2.36 9.05 -20.49
C ARG A 70 3.83 9.43 -20.48
N LEU A 71 4.68 8.48 -20.87
CA LEU A 71 6.12 8.72 -20.99
C LEU A 71 6.40 9.69 -22.14
N ARG A 72 6.86 10.91 -21.84
CA ARG A 72 7.14 11.94 -22.85
C ARG A 72 8.50 11.77 -23.55
N LYS A 73 9.42 10.98 -22.98
CA LYS A 73 10.82 10.86 -23.42
C LYS A 73 11.03 9.54 -24.15
N LYS A 74 11.63 9.59 -25.35
CA LYS A 74 12.01 8.40 -26.14
C LYS A 74 13.43 7.89 -25.82
N ASN A 75 14.32 8.76 -25.32
CA ASN A 75 15.66 8.38 -24.85
C ASN A 75 15.54 7.63 -23.51
N PRO A 76 16.14 6.43 -23.36
CA PRO A 76 16.08 5.63 -22.13
C PRO A 76 16.56 6.38 -20.88
N GLU A 77 17.64 7.15 -20.96
CA GLU A 77 18.17 7.89 -19.79
C GLU A 77 17.22 9.02 -19.38
N GLY A 78 16.67 9.74 -20.37
CA GLY A 78 15.65 10.75 -20.12
C GLY A 78 14.34 10.17 -19.58
N ALA A 79 13.98 8.95 -19.99
CA ALA A 79 12.82 8.23 -19.49
C ALA A 79 13.00 7.79 -18.03
N LYS A 80 14.17 7.24 -17.68
CA LYS A 80 14.52 6.88 -16.30
C LYS A 80 14.48 8.10 -15.38
N ALA A 81 15.16 9.18 -15.76
CA ALA A 81 15.19 10.41 -14.96
C ALA A 81 13.78 11.00 -14.77
N TRP A 82 12.95 11.00 -15.82
CA TRP A 82 11.56 11.47 -15.73
C TRP A 82 10.72 10.59 -14.80
N LEU A 83 10.85 9.26 -14.88
CA LEU A 83 10.12 8.34 -14.02
C LEU A 83 10.56 8.48 -12.56
N GLN A 84 11.87 8.54 -12.30
CA GLN A 84 12.44 8.75 -10.97
C GLN A 84 11.94 10.07 -10.36
N GLY A 85 11.96 11.17 -11.12
CA GLY A 85 11.41 12.44 -10.67
C GLY A 85 9.93 12.37 -10.31
N LYS A 86 9.13 11.66 -11.12
CA LYS A 86 7.70 11.44 -10.83
C LYS A 86 7.48 10.58 -9.58
N LEU A 87 8.28 9.53 -9.38
CA LEU A 87 8.23 8.70 -8.18
C LEU A 87 8.60 9.50 -6.93
N LEU A 88 9.65 10.33 -7.00
CA LEU A 88 10.04 11.22 -5.92
C LEU A 88 8.90 12.16 -5.53
N VAL A 89 8.28 12.83 -6.52
CA VAL A 89 7.14 13.71 -6.28
C VAL A 89 5.96 12.95 -5.66
N ALA A 90 5.68 11.73 -6.12
CA ALA A 90 4.65 10.88 -5.53
C ALA A 90 4.92 10.62 -4.03
N CYS A 91 6.15 10.25 -3.69
CA CYS A 91 6.55 10.02 -2.30
C CYS A 91 6.44 11.28 -1.45
N LEU A 92 6.83 12.45 -1.98
CA LEU A 92 6.71 13.73 -1.27
C LEU A 92 5.24 14.08 -0.98
N ILE A 93 4.35 13.89 -1.95
CA ILE A 93 2.91 14.13 -1.76
C ILE A 93 2.34 13.22 -0.67
N GLU A 94 2.62 11.91 -0.73
CA GLU A 94 2.15 10.97 0.31
C GLU A 94 2.71 11.36 1.70
N ARG A 95 3.96 11.81 1.77
CA ARG A 95 4.58 12.27 3.02
C ARG A 95 3.92 13.55 3.56
N LEU A 96 3.59 14.49 2.69
CA LEU A 96 2.89 15.72 3.05
C LEU A 96 1.46 15.43 3.53
N ILE A 97 0.72 14.54 2.84
CA ILE A 97 -0.61 14.11 3.26
C ILE A 97 -0.54 13.47 4.65
N ALA A 98 0.35 12.50 4.87
CA ALA A 98 0.52 11.86 6.17
C ALA A 98 0.86 12.89 7.27
N THR A 99 1.73 13.84 6.98
CA THR A 99 2.07 14.90 7.95
C THR A 99 0.88 15.81 8.25
N GLY A 100 0.07 16.14 7.23
CA GLY A 100 -1.13 16.96 7.37
C GLY A 100 -2.27 16.25 8.12
N GLU A 101 -2.44 14.95 7.91
CA GLU A 101 -3.42 14.13 8.66
C GLU A 101 -3.04 13.98 10.14
N ASN A 102 -1.73 14.00 10.46
CA ASN A 102 -1.22 13.97 11.82
C ASN A 102 -1.09 15.37 12.47
N PHE A 103 -1.58 16.43 11.83
CA PHE A 103 -1.59 17.78 12.39
C PHE A 103 -2.65 17.88 13.50
N SER A 104 -2.22 17.81 14.76
CA SER A 104 -3.10 18.09 15.91
C SER A 104 -3.26 19.61 16.05
N PRO A 105 -4.49 20.16 16.07
CA PRO A 105 -4.72 21.60 16.17
C PRO A 105 -4.55 22.16 17.60
N VAL A 106 -3.96 21.40 18.53
CA VAL A 106 -3.81 21.87 19.90
C VAL A 106 -2.53 22.70 19.99
N GLU A 107 -2.72 24.01 20.08
CA GLU A 107 -1.74 24.95 20.59
C GLU A 107 -1.11 24.35 21.84
N SER A 108 0.20 24.13 21.80
CA SER A 108 0.97 23.82 22.99
C SER A 108 0.96 25.06 23.89
N GLU A 109 -0.09 25.17 24.72
CA GLU A 109 -0.17 26.02 25.89
C GLU A 109 1.18 25.99 26.60
N GLY A 110 1.73 27.19 26.82
CA GLY A 110 3.10 27.41 27.21
C GLY A 110 3.50 26.51 28.37
N HIS A 111 4.66 25.87 28.23
CA HIS A 111 5.40 25.32 29.35
C HIS A 111 5.49 26.41 30.43
N SER A 112 4.64 26.32 31.45
CA SER A 112 4.73 27.13 32.66
C SER A 112 6.09 26.82 33.27
N ARG A 113 7.00 27.78 33.12
CA ARG A 113 8.37 27.74 33.59
C ARG A 113 8.32 27.79 35.13
N LYS A 114 8.08 26.66 35.79
CA LYS A 114 8.41 26.50 37.21
C LYS A 114 9.94 26.51 37.33
N ARG A 115 10.53 27.69 37.50
CA ARG A 115 11.88 27.89 38.05
C ARG A 115 11.88 29.18 38.86
N GLY A 116 12.11 29.04 40.17
CA GLY A 116 12.34 30.16 41.08
C GLY A 116 11.88 29.88 42.50
N SER A 117 12.46 28.86 43.13
CA SER A 117 12.52 28.76 44.59
C SER A 117 13.52 29.80 45.10
N GLU A 118 13.22 30.41 46.24
CA GLU A 118 14.14 31.10 47.16
C GLU A 118 14.90 32.33 46.67
N ALA A 119 14.44 33.51 47.08
CA ALA A 119 15.20 34.48 47.88
C ALA A 119 14.35 35.75 48.03
N LEU A 120 13.85 36.02 49.23
CA LEU A 120 13.62 37.36 49.80
C LEU A 120 13.26 37.18 51.28
N SER A 121 14.27 36.72 52.04
CA SER A 121 14.47 37.20 53.39
C SER A 121 15.28 38.50 53.25
N LEU A 122 14.68 39.63 53.64
CA LEU A 122 15.28 40.88 54.14
C LEU A 122 14.37 42.08 53.82
N ALA A 123 13.47 42.39 54.76
CA ALA A 123 13.17 43.72 55.29
C ALA A 123 12.09 43.57 56.37
#